data_AF-A0A3M0XUD0-F1
#
_entry.id   AF-A0A3M0XUD0-F1
#
_cell.length_a   1.000
_cell.length_b   1.000
_cell.length_c   1.000
_cell.angle_alpha   90.00
_cell.angle_beta   90.00
_cell.angle_gamma   90.00
#
_symmetry.space_group_name_H-M   'P 1'
#
loop_
_entity.id
_entity.type
_entity.pdbx_description
1 polymer ?
#
loop_
_entity_poly.entity_id
_entity_poly.type
_entity_poly.pdbx_seq_one_letter_code
_entity_poly.pdbx_strand_id
1 'polypeptide(L)'
;MLGGAGRGGLHSRLLRPSRVRESAMHERVHHDDGPSLEDVERFGAETLACPACGEEIYDDSPFCPRCGAVDPAANALHSVHSRRKTLIATLLIATLLGFIAVFVL
;
A
#
# COMPACT_ATOMS: atom_id res chain seq x y z
N MET A 1 -61.02 -1.28 35.34
CA MET A 1 -62.34 -1.91 35.12
C MET A 1 -62.87 -1.36 33.81
N LEU A 2 -63.41 -2.23 32.94
CA LEU A 2 -63.79 -2.02 31.52
C LEU A 2 -62.58 -2.21 30.57
N GLY A 3 -62.44 -3.26 29.75
CA GLY A 3 -63.44 -4.18 29.20
C GLY A 3 -63.41 -4.00 27.68
N GLY A 4 -62.89 -4.99 26.94
CA GLY A 4 -62.84 -4.91 25.47
C GLY A 4 -62.20 -6.13 24.85
N ALA A 5 -62.94 -7.24 24.79
CA ALA A 5 -62.60 -8.42 24.02
C ALA A 5 -62.97 -8.18 22.54
N GLY A 6 -61.99 -8.29 21.64
CA GLY A 6 -62.19 -8.27 20.19
C GLY A 6 -61.67 -9.56 19.58
N ARG A 7 -62.59 -10.51 19.33
CA ARG A 7 -62.34 -11.72 18.54
C ARG A 7 -62.32 -11.35 17.06
N GLY A 8 -61.40 -11.91 16.29
CA GLY A 8 -61.43 -11.80 14.83
C GLY A 8 -60.26 -12.53 14.21
N GLY A 9 -60.47 -13.79 13.84
CA GLY A 9 -59.49 -14.59 13.12
C GLY A 9 -59.12 -13.93 11.79
N LEU A 10 -57.82 -13.89 11.49
CA LEU A 10 -57.35 -13.68 10.14
C LEU A 10 -56.33 -14.75 9.77
N HIS A 11 -56.83 -15.64 8.92
CA HIS A 11 -56.13 -16.17 7.77
C HIS A 11 -54.74 -16.75 8.00
N SER A 12 -54.74 -18.08 8.01
CA SER A 12 -53.69 -18.97 7.54
C SER A 12 -53.25 -18.59 6.11
N ARG A 13 -52.58 -17.45 5.95
CA ARG A 13 -51.75 -17.19 4.76
C ARG A 13 -50.43 -17.88 5.03
N LEU A 14 -50.33 -19.05 4.44
CA LEU A 14 -49.11 -19.74 4.06
C LEU A 14 -48.06 -18.72 3.59
N LEU A 15 -47.26 -18.21 4.54
CA LEU A 15 -45.96 -17.65 4.24
C LEU A 15 -45.10 -18.87 3.91
N ARG A 16 -45.11 -19.23 2.62
CA ARG A 16 -44.07 -20.07 2.02
C ARG A 16 -42.73 -19.51 2.49
N PRO A 17 -41.89 -20.26 3.21
CA PRO A 17 -40.49 -19.87 3.32
C PRO A 17 -39.94 -19.96 1.89
N SER A 18 -39.75 -18.79 1.28
CA SER A 18 -38.92 -18.65 0.10
C SER A 18 -37.60 -19.34 0.40
N ARG A 19 -37.22 -20.26 -0.49
CA ARG A 19 -35.92 -20.93 -0.51
C ARG A 19 -34.82 -19.90 -0.26
N VAL A 20 -34.34 -19.78 0.96
CA VAL A 20 -33.04 -19.18 1.24
C VAL A 20 -32.03 -20.24 0.83
N ARG A 21 -31.75 -20.25 -0.48
CA ARG A 21 -30.63 -20.95 -1.11
C ARG A 21 -29.49 -19.97 -1.36
N GLU A 22 -29.34 -18.98 -0.48
CA GLU A 22 -28.33 -17.94 -0.59
C GLU A 22 -27.39 -18.04 0.59
N SER A 23 -26.20 -18.54 0.26
CA SER A 23 -24.96 -17.98 0.78
C SER A 23 -24.69 -18.26 2.25
N ALA A 24 -24.40 -19.53 2.56
CA ALA A 24 -23.45 -19.82 3.62
C ALA A 24 -22.08 -19.25 3.21
N MET A 25 -21.92 -17.95 3.46
CA MET A 25 -20.78 -17.38 4.14
C MET A 25 -19.44 -17.94 3.65
N HIS A 26 -19.00 -17.43 2.50
CA HIS A 26 -17.58 -17.20 2.32
C HIS A 26 -17.22 -16.11 3.32
N GLU A 27 -16.99 -16.48 4.58
CA GLU A 27 -16.27 -15.63 5.50
C GLU A 27 -14.92 -15.41 4.82
N ARG A 28 -14.77 -14.25 4.18
CA ARG A 28 -13.48 -13.82 3.67
C ARG A 28 -12.65 -13.61 4.93
N VAL A 29 -11.96 -14.67 5.34
CA VAL A 29 -10.80 -14.57 6.23
C VAL A 29 -9.89 -13.61 5.49
N HIS A 30 -9.99 -12.33 5.84
CA HIS A 30 -8.93 -11.37 5.56
C HIS A 30 -7.75 -11.93 6.34
N HIS A 31 -6.95 -12.74 5.66
CA HIS A 31 -5.61 -13.02 6.13
C HIS A 31 -4.97 -11.64 6.17
N ASP A 32 -4.71 -11.17 7.38
CA ASP A 32 -4.03 -9.91 7.64
C ASP A 32 -2.57 -10.14 7.24
N ASP A 33 -2.34 -10.29 5.93
CA ASP A 33 -1.04 -10.32 5.26
C ASP A 33 -0.44 -8.91 5.21
N GLY A 34 -0.77 -8.09 6.22
CA GLY A 34 -0.12 -6.82 6.43
C GLY A 34 1.37 -7.04 6.68
N PRO A 35 2.23 -6.10 6.26
CA PRO A 35 3.65 -6.17 6.58
C PRO A 35 3.84 -6.24 8.09
N SER A 36 4.85 -6.98 8.55
CA SER A 36 5.20 -7.00 9.97
C SER A 36 5.58 -5.59 10.43
N LEU A 37 5.35 -5.24 11.70
CA LEU A 37 5.75 -3.93 12.23
C LEU A 37 7.25 -3.69 12.05
N GLU A 38 8.05 -4.74 12.21
CA GLU A 38 9.50 -4.71 12.00
C GLU A 38 9.86 -4.32 10.55
N ASP A 39 9.11 -4.83 9.56
CA ASP A 39 9.30 -4.46 8.15
C ASP A 39 8.87 -3.02 7.87
N VAL A 40 7.76 -2.56 8.48
CA VAL A 40 7.29 -1.17 8.35
C VAL A 40 8.29 -0.20 8.97
N GLU A 41 8.88 -0.51 10.11
CA GLU A 41 9.88 0.33 10.76
C GLU A 41 11.21 0.35 9.98
N ARG A 42 11.55 -0.76 9.33
CA ARG A 42 12.77 -0.88 8.53
C ARG A 42 12.68 -0.22 7.16
N PHE A 43 11.50 -0.23 6.53
CA PHE A 43 11.32 0.16 5.12
C PHE A 43 10.23 1.22 4.88
N GLY A 44 9.48 1.65 5.90
CA GLY A 44 8.32 2.53 5.74
C GLY A 44 8.63 4.03 5.71
N ALA A 45 9.87 4.44 5.95
CA ALA A 45 10.26 5.85 5.91
C ALA A 45 10.60 6.29 4.47
N GLU A 46 9.56 6.49 3.66
CA GLU A 46 9.63 7.11 2.32
C GLU A 46 9.49 8.66 2.41
N THR A 47 9.30 9.18 3.62
CA THR A 47 9.09 10.61 3.90
C THR A 47 10.13 11.15 4.87
N LEU A 48 10.44 12.43 4.73
CA LEU A 48 11.37 13.21 5.55
C LEU A 48 10.69 14.49 6.04
N ALA A 49 11.01 14.92 7.25
CA ALA A 49 10.46 16.15 7.82
C ALA A 49 11.18 17.40 7.27
N CYS A 50 10.41 18.39 6.84
CA CYS A 50 10.93 19.66 6.35
C CYS A 50 11.63 20.43 7.47
N PRO A 51 12.93 20.79 7.37
CA PRO A 51 13.61 21.62 8.36
C PRO A 51 13.05 23.05 8.44
N ALA A 52 12.38 23.54 7.40
CA ALA A 52 11.80 24.89 7.39
C ALA A 52 10.42 24.97 8.07
N CYS A 53 9.56 23.97 7.91
CA CYS A 53 8.17 24.02 8.40
C CYS A 53 7.68 22.79 9.17
N GLY A 54 8.48 21.72 9.23
CA GLY A 54 8.15 20.48 9.93
C GLY A 54 7.22 19.52 9.18
N GLU A 55 6.83 19.82 7.94
CA GLU A 55 5.93 18.95 7.16
C GLU A 55 6.62 17.68 6.69
N GLU A 56 5.91 16.56 6.66
CA GLU A 56 6.37 15.35 5.98
C GLU A 56 6.37 15.55 4.45
N ILE A 57 7.53 15.36 3.84
CA ILE A 57 7.77 15.47 2.40
C ILE A 57 8.30 14.14 1.89
N TYR A 58 7.89 13.70 0.71
CA TYR A 58 8.52 12.56 0.05
C TYR A 58 9.97 12.85 -0.36
N ASP A 59 10.82 11.84 -0.30
CA ASP A 59 12.26 11.99 -0.60
C ASP A 59 12.56 12.29 -2.09
N ASP A 60 11.61 12.02 -2.97
CA ASP A 60 11.63 12.31 -4.40
C ASP A 60 11.12 13.73 -4.75
N SER A 61 10.57 14.46 -3.77
CA SER A 61 9.95 15.76 -4.00
C SER A 61 10.99 16.88 -4.09
N PRO A 62 11.02 17.67 -5.19
CA PRO A 62 12.05 18.69 -5.41
C PRO A 62 11.90 19.93 -4.50
N PHE A 63 10.73 20.12 -3.89
CA PHE A 63 10.42 21.24 -2.99
C PHE A 63 9.33 20.85 -2.00
N CYS A 64 9.28 21.54 -0.85
CA CYS A 64 8.21 21.35 0.12
C CYS A 64 6.87 21.88 -0.40
N PRO A 65 5.78 21.08 -0.44
CA PRO A 65 4.47 21.53 -0.91
C PRO A 65 3.80 22.55 0.02
N ARG A 66 4.20 22.59 1.30
CA ARG A 66 3.62 23.50 2.30
C ARG A 66 4.28 24.88 2.30
N CYS A 67 5.61 24.95 2.26
CA CYS A 67 6.34 26.21 2.41
C CYS A 67 7.14 26.64 1.17
N GLY A 68 7.33 25.76 0.18
CA GLY A 68 8.09 26.04 -1.03
C GLY A 68 9.62 26.09 -0.84
N ALA A 69 10.14 25.71 0.33
CA ALA A 69 11.58 25.60 0.53
C ALA A 69 12.17 24.47 -0.32
N VAL A 70 13.31 24.75 -0.97
CA VAL A 70 14.10 23.79 -1.73
C VAL A 70 15.20 23.31 -0.81
N ASP A 71 15.05 22.12 -0.23
CA ASP A 71 16.04 21.60 0.70
C ASP A 71 17.23 20.95 -0.04
N PRO A 72 18.47 21.37 0.21
CA PRO A 72 19.64 20.68 -0.31
C PRO A 72 19.81 19.27 0.31
N ALA A 73 19.09 18.98 1.40
CA ALA A 73 19.12 17.68 2.09
C ALA A 73 18.32 16.59 1.37
N ALA A 74 17.28 16.93 0.59
CA ALA A 74 16.56 15.95 -0.26
C ALA A 74 17.51 15.29 -1.28
N ASN A 75 18.55 16.00 -1.72
CA ASN A 75 19.57 15.47 -2.61
C ASN A 75 20.58 14.53 -1.92
N ALA A 76 20.66 14.51 -0.58
CA ALA A 76 21.68 13.75 0.14
C ALA A 76 21.36 12.26 0.26
N LEU A 77 20.08 11.88 0.37
CA LEU A 77 19.67 10.49 0.58
C LEU A 77 19.66 9.66 -0.71
N HIS A 78 19.43 10.30 -1.87
CA HIS A 78 19.44 9.66 -3.19
C HIS A 78 20.83 9.14 -3.64
N SER A 79 21.90 9.50 -2.93
CA SER A 79 23.29 9.18 -3.28
C SER A 79 23.67 7.71 -3.07
N VAL A 80 22.98 6.96 -2.20
CA VAL A 80 23.34 5.54 -1.95
C VAL A 80 22.74 4.61 -2.99
N HIS A 81 21.52 4.89 -3.44
CA HIS A 81 20.85 4.07 -4.45
C HIS A 81 21.41 4.32 -5.87
N SER A 82 21.78 5.56 -6.19
CA SER A 82 22.39 5.92 -7.49
C SER A 82 23.79 5.31 -7.68
N ARG A 83 24.66 5.32 -6.65
CA ARG A 83 26.02 4.75 -6.76
C ARG A 83 26.04 3.24 -6.98
N ARG A 84 25.17 2.49 -6.29
CA ARG A 84 25.08 1.03 -6.47
C ARG A 84 24.55 0.66 -7.85
N LYS A 85 23.56 1.40 -8.37
CA LYS A 85 23.05 1.20 -9.74
C LYS A 85 24.11 1.50 -10.80
N THR A 86 24.90 2.56 -10.66
CA THR A 86 25.97 2.86 -11.62
C THR A 86 27.07 1.82 -11.62
N LEU A 87 27.50 1.30 -10.47
CA LEU A 87 28.55 0.28 -10.41
C LEU A 87 28.11 -1.04 -11.05
N ILE A 88 26.88 -1.50 -10.76
CA ILE A 88 26.34 -2.72 -11.37
C ILE A 88 26.24 -2.56 -12.88
N ALA A 89 25.70 -1.44 -13.36
CA ALA A 89 25.60 -1.17 -14.80
C ALA A 89 26.98 -1.15 -15.49
N THR A 90 28.00 -0.51 -14.89
CA THR A 90 29.36 -0.49 -15.45
C THR A 90 29.99 -1.88 -15.52
N LEU A 91 29.79 -2.73 -14.50
CA LEU A 91 30.29 -4.10 -14.50
C LEU A 91 29.64 -4.94 -15.59
N LEU A 92 28.31 -4.84 -15.75
CA LEU A 92 27.57 -5.57 -16.79
C LEU A 92 27.99 -5.16 -18.20
N ILE A 93 28.23 -3.86 -18.43
CA ILE A 93 28.70 -3.36 -19.73
C ILE A 93 30.13 -3.83 -20.01
N ALA A 94 31.02 -3.74 -19.02
CA ALA A 94 32.42 -4.15 -19.18
C ALA A 94 32.55 -5.65 -19.46
N THR A 95 31.79 -6.49 -18.75
CA THR A 95 31.78 -7.95 -18.98
C THR A 95 31.22 -8.30 -20.36
N LEU A 96 30.14 -7.63 -20.80
CA LEU A 96 29.55 -7.82 -22.13
C LEU A 96 30.55 -7.46 -23.24
N LEU A 97 31.20 -6.29 -23.14
CA LEU A 97 32.18 -5.84 -24.13
C LEU A 97 33.40 -6.78 -24.19
N GLY A 98 33.89 -7.23 -23.04
CA GLY A 98 34.99 -8.21 -22.98
C GLY A 98 34.62 -9.55 -23.63
N PHE A 99 33.40 -10.05 -23.35
CA PHE A 99 32.91 -11.29 -23.96
C PHE A 99 32.80 -11.17 -25.48
N ILE A 100 32.25 -10.06 -25.98
CA ILE A 100 32.15 -9.79 -27.43
C ILE A 100 33.55 -9.76 -28.06
N ALA A 101 34.52 -9.09 -27.45
CA ALA A 101 35.87 -8.99 -27.98
C ALA A 101 36.55 -10.37 -28.08
N VAL A 102 36.38 -11.24 -27.08
CA VAL A 102 36.91 -12.62 -27.09
C VAL A 102 36.25 -13.48 -28.16
N PHE A 103 34.97 -13.24 -28.46
CA PHE A 103 34.22 -14.05 -29.42
C PHE A 103 34.44 -13.61 -30.88
N VAL A 104 34.88 -12.37 -31.08
CA VAL A 104 35.11 -11.76 -32.41
C VAL A 104 36.56 -11.89 -32.86
N LEU A 105 37.53 -12.01 -31.93
CA LEU A 105 38.95 -12.25 -32.19
C LEU A 105 39.28 -13.74 -32.31
#